data_AF-A0A1I5UVT4-F1
#
_entry.id   AF-A0A1I5UVT4-F1
#
_cell.length_a   1.000
_cell.length_b   1.000
_cell.length_c   1.000
_cell.angle_alpha   90.00
_cell.angle_beta   90.00
_cell.angle_gamma   90.00
#
_symmetry.space_group_name_H-M   'P 1'
#
loop_
_entity.id
_entity.type
_entity.pdbx_description
1 polymer ?
#
loop_
_entity_poly.entity_id
_entity_poly.type
_entity_poly.pdbx_seq_one_letter_code
_entity_poly.pdbx_strand_id
1 'polypeptide(L)'
;MVLAVLLCAACSDAAGTSAPVTSPAGPSVAAVPGIEAEVRQWRTDEAVGGQVQVTVTDTGTEPFTVTSVALESPGFAPLPDRPVDVAFAPGRTVDVPVRYGDVDCGEAAEPAAARLTVVRPDGRAEQLRVPLSATVLTRIHSEECAARTVLAVAGVDVPGLAPDGDAVTGTLTLTRAGDDDRPVTVTRLQGNVHYAAAADLPRTLGAGESTLEVGLRFTMARCDPHALAEAKQPYLFLLGLQVGDDEEVPVDLPLDQADRDQLAALVDRGC
;
A
#
# COMPACT_ATOMS: atom_id res chain seq x y z
N MET A 1 -81.25 11.05 9.40
CA MET A 1 -81.52 9.60 9.46
C MET A 1 -80.98 8.99 8.18
N VAL A 2 -79.84 8.32 8.25
CA VAL A 2 -79.43 7.10 7.51
C VAL A 2 -77.98 6.82 7.93
N LEU A 3 -77.78 5.58 8.34
CA LEU A 3 -76.70 4.99 9.09
C LEU A 3 -75.64 4.50 8.09
N ALA A 4 -74.37 4.91 8.24
CA ALA A 4 -73.27 4.39 7.43
C ALA A 4 -72.45 3.41 8.28
N VAL A 5 -72.54 2.13 7.92
CA VAL A 5 -71.86 1.01 8.57
C VAL A 5 -70.43 0.92 8.03
N LEU A 6 -69.43 0.97 8.93
CA LEU A 6 -68.03 0.65 8.64
C LEU A 6 -67.87 -0.87 8.48
N LEU A 7 -67.30 -1.32 7.36
CA LEU A 7 -66.76 -2.66 7.20
C LEU A 7 -65.23 -2.62 7.38
N CYS A 8 -64.73 -3.32 8.40
CA CYS A 8 -63.32 -3.61 8.58
C CYS A 8 -62.90 -4.76 7.64
N ALA A 9 -61.99 -4.48 6.70
CA ALA A 9 -61.28 -5.51 5.95
C ALA A 9 -59.90 -5.71 6.57
N ALA A 10 -59.67 -6.92 7.09
CA ALA A 10 -58.41 -7.37 7.67
C ALA A 10 -57.42 -7.74 6.55
N CYS A 11 -56.24 -7.14 6.54
CA CYS A 11 -55.09 -7.64 5.80
C CYS A 11 -54.05 -8.10 6.82
N SER A 12 -53.79 -9.41 6.86
CA SER A 12 -52.74 -10.00 7.69
C SER A 12 -51.39 -9.79 7.04
N ASP A 13 -50.46 -9.24 7.81
CA ASP A 13 -49.04 -9.10 7.50
C ASP A 13 -48.39 -10.46 7.22
N ALA A 14 -47.92 -10.65 5.99
CA ALA A 14 -46.96 -11.70 5.68
C ALA A 14 -45.56 -11.16 5.98
N ALA A 15 -45.06 -11.45 7.18
CA ALA A 15 -43.67 -11.26 7.54
C ALA A 15 -42.78 -12.14 6.63
N GLY A 16 -42.25 -11.54 5.58
CA GLY A 16 -41.19 -12.14 4.76
C GLY A 16 -39.91 -12.22 5.58
N THR A 17 -39.64 -13.37 6.17
CA THR A 17 -38.31 -13.72 6.70
C THR A 17 -37.35 -13.81 5.52
N SER A 18 -36.66 -12.72 5.21
CA SER A 18 -35.48 -12.74 4.34
C SER A 18 -34.39 -13.54 5.05
N ALA A 19 -34.17 -14.78 4.61
CA ALA A 19 -32.99 -15.54 5.01
C ALA A 19 -31.73 -14.76 4.56
N PRO A 20 -30.68 -14.66 5.41
CA PRO A 20 -29.42 -14.08 4.97
C PRO A 20 -28.84 -14.97 3.87
N VAL A 21 -28.66 -14.38 2.69
CA VAL A 21 -27.95 -15.02 1.60
C VAL A 21 -26.51 -15.18 2.07
N THR A 22 -26.12 -16.41 2.42
CA THR A 22 -24.72 -16.74 2.68
C THR A 22 -24.04 -16.72 1.33
N SER A 23 -23.37 -15.61 1.01
CA SER A 23 -22.47 -15.56 -0.14
C SER A 23 -21.46 -16.71 -0.01
N PRO A 24 -21.19 -17.47 -1.09
CA PRO A 24 -20.16 -18.49 -1.04
C PRO A 24 -18.84 -17.80 -0.64
N ALA A 25 -18.26 -18.24 0.48
CA ALA A 25 -16.91 -17.85 0.83
C ALA A 25 -16.00 -18.31 -0.32
N GLY A 26 -15.21 -17.38 -0.86
CA GLY A 26 -14.15 -17.72 -1.81
C GLY A 26 -13.20 -18.78 -1.22
N PRO A 27 -12.31 -19.35 -2.04
CA PRO A 27 -11.36 -20.35 -1.55
C PRO A 27 -10.57 -19.78 -0.35
N SER A 28 -10.74 -20.35 0.84
CA SER A 28 -9.99 -19.99 2.04
C SER A 28 -8.85 -20.98 2.27
N VAL A 29 -7.73 -20.51 2.81
CA VAL A 29 -6.61 -21.37 3.21
C VAL A 29 -6.98 -22.03 4.55
N ALA A 30 -6.78 -23.34 4.65
CA ALA A 30 -7.10 -24.08 5.87
C ALA A 30 -6.16 -23.67 7.03
N ALA A 31 -6.72 -23.53 8.23
CA ALA A 31 -5.95 -23.24 9.43
C ALA A 31 -4.91 -24.35 9.72
N VAL A 32 -3.75 -23.93 10.22
CA VAL A 32 -2.67 -24.84 10.64
C VAL A 32 -2.68 -24.92 12.17
N PRO A 33 -2.92 -26.10 12.77
CA PRO A 33 -2.97 -26.22 14.21
C PRO A 33 -1.68 -25.76 14.90
N GLY A 34 -1.82 -24.92 15.93
CA GLY A 34 -0.71 -24.43 16.75
C GLY A 34 0.14 -23.34 16.12
N ILE A 35 -0.20 -22.85 14.92
CA ILE A 35 0.52 -21.76 14.27
C ILE A 35 -0.48 -20.76 13.68
N GLU A 36 -0.37 -19.51 14.10
CA GLU A 36 -1.08 -18.39 13.49
C GLU A 36 -0.09 -17.44 12.82
N ALA A 37 -0.54 -16.78 11.76
CA ALA A 37 0.26 -15.78 11.10
C ALA A 37 -0.58 -14.58 10.62
N GLU A 38 0.00 -13.40 10.66
CA GLU A 38 -0.57 -12.17 10.11
C GLU A 38 0.49 -11.37 9.35
N VAL A 39 0.06 -10.43 8.51
CA VAL A 39 0.94 -9.49 7.84
C VAL A 39 0.90 -8.15 8.57
N ARG A 40 2.09 -7.63 8.92
CA ARG A 40 2.30 -6.27 9.41
C ARG A 40 3.21 -5.53 8.44
N GLN A 41 3.14 -4.21 8.42
CA GLN A 41 4.13 -3.38 7.74
C GLN A 41 4.60 -2.32 8.72
N TRP A 42 5.91 -2.27 8.96
CA TRP A 42 6.53 -1.24 9.78
C TRP A 42 6.99 -0.09 8.89
N ARG A 43 7.18 1.11 9.48
CA ARG A 43 7.73 2.26 8.74
C ARG A 43 9.11 2.00 8.13
N THR A 44 9.89 1.11 8.73
CA THR A 44 11.18 0.67 8.17
C THR A 44 11.01 -0.24 6.96
N ASP A 45 9.90 -0.98 6.87
CA ASP A 45 9.58 -1.81 5.71
C ASP A 45 9.09 -0.94 4.55
N GLU A 46 8.25 0.05 4.83
CA GLU A 46 7.84 1.09 3.87
C GLU A 46 9.07 1.78 3.27
N ALA A 47 10.05 2.13 4.11
CA ALA A 47 11.29 2.77 3.68
C ALA A 47 12.16 1.89 2.76
N VAL A 48 12.17 0.58 2.98
CA VAL A 48 12.86 -0.37 2.09
C VAL A 48 12.10 -0.54 0.77
N GLY A 49 10.76 -0.42 0.81
CA GLY A 49 9.84 -0.69 -0.30
C GLY A 49 9.79 -2.18 -0.63
N GLY A 50 8.63 -2.73 -1.03
CA GLY A 50 8.55 -4.15 -1.42
C GLY A 50 8.75 -5.14 -0.25
N GLN A 51 8.54 -4.73 1.00
CA GLN A 51 8.76 -5.54 2.20
C GLN A 51 7.59 -5.42 3.17
N VAL A 52 7.30 -6.54 3.86
CA VAL A 52 6.37 -6.65 4.99
C VAL A 52 6.95 -7.57 6.06
N GLN A 53 6.33 -7.61 7.24
CA GLN A 53 6.58 -8.64 8.26
C GLN A 53 5.52 -9.72 8.16
N VAL A 54 5.95 -10.98 8.14
CA VAL A 54 5.09 -12.11 8.49
C VAL A 54 5.26 -12.33 9.99
N THR A 55 4.25 -11.91 10.75
CA THR A 55 4.19 -12.09 12.21
C THR A 55 3.66 -13.48 12.49
N VAL A 56 4.53 -14.37 12.97
CA VAL A 56 4.17 -15.76 13.30
C VAL A 56 4.00 -15.89 14.80
N THR A 57 2.93 -16.55 15.24
CA THR A 57 2.67 -16.88 16.64
C THR A 57 2.55 -18.38 16.81
N ASP A 58 3.31 -18.94 17.75
CA ASP A 58 3.13 -20.31 18.23
C ASP A 58 1.95 -20.35 19.22
N THR A 59 0.81 -20.86 18.75
CA THR A 59 -0.40 -21.05 19.57
C THR A 59 -0.53 -22.48 20.09
N GLY A 60 0.47 -23.33 19.82
CA GLY A 60 0.52 -24.72 20.24
C GLY A 60 1.11 -24.90 21.63
N THR A 61 1.44 -26.16 21.94
CA THR A 61 2.07 -26.56 23.21
C THR A 61 3.49 -27.10 23.04
N GLU A 62 3.95 -27.29 21.80
CA GLU A 62 5.27 -27.82 21.47
C GLU A 62 6.05 -26.79 20.64
N PRO A 63 7.35 -26.58 20.94
CA PRO A 63 8.16 -25.62 20.20
C PRO A 63 8.43 -26.09 18.77
N PHE A 64 8.78 -25.15 17.89
CA PHE A 64 9.21 -25.43 16.53
C PHE A 64 10.22 -24.40 16.03
N THR A 65 10.93 -24.68 14.94
CA THR A 65 11.85 -23.72 14.29
C THR A 65 11.39 -23.46 12.87
N VAL A 66 11.28 -22.20 12.47
CA VAL A 66 11.05 -21.82 11.07
C VAL A 66 12.40 -21.63 10.39
N THR A 67 12.62 -22.35 9.28
CA THR A 67 13.87 -22.32 8.52
C THR A 67 13.73 -21.66 7.13
N SER A 68 12.50 -21.49 6.65
CA SER A 68 12.21 -20.66 5.48
C SER A 68 10.84 -20.00 5.60
N VAL A 69 10.70 -18.85 4.95
CA VAL A 69 9.44 -18.12 4.84
C VAL A 69 9.27 -17.55 3.43
N ALA A 70 8.06 -17.63 2.88
CA ALA A 70 7.65 -16.88 1.70
C ALA A 70 6.22 -16.39 1.85
N LEU A 71 5.91 -15.29 1.16
CA LEU A 71 4.56 -14.81 1.00
C LEU A 71 3.90 -15.47 -0.22
N GLU A 72 2.67 -15.93 -0.05
CA GLU A 72 1.82 -16.41 -1.13
C GLU A 72 0.54 -15.57 -1.18
N SER A 73 0.30 -14.92 -2.30
CA SER A 73 -0.92 -14.17 -2.58
C SER A 73 -1.11 -14.13 -4.11
N PRO A 74 -2.33 -14.35 -4.64
CA PRO A 74 -2.57 -14.30 -6.09
C PRO A 74 -2.25 -12.93 -6.71
N GLY A 75 -2.55 -11.84 -5.98
CA GLY A 75 -2.30 -10.47 -6.41
C GLY A 75 -0.84 -10.04 -6.38
N PHE A 76 0.12 -10.93 -6.14
CA PHE A 76 1.54 -10.62 -6.12
C PHE A 76 2.35 -11.70 -6.84
N ALA A 77 3.34 -11.29 -7.63
CA ALA A 77 4.26 -12.22 -8.28
C ALA A 77 4.99 -13.05 -7.22
N PRO A 78 5.10 -14.38 -7.41
CA PRO A 78 5.74 -15.25 -6.44
C PRO A 78 7.25 -14.96 -6.36
N LEU A 79 7.76 -14.89 -5.13
CA LEU A 79 9.20 -14.79 -4.86
C LEU A 79 9.75 -16.09 -4.24
N PRO A 80 11.06 -16.34 -4.37
CA PRO A 80 11.71 -17.46 -3.69
C PRO A 80 11.59 -17.37 -2.16
N ASP A 81 11.62 -18.53 -1.51
CA ASP A 81 11.70 -18.64 -0.07
C ASP A 81 12.94 -17.91 0.49
N ARG A 82 12.73 -17.11 1.53
CA ARG A 82 13.82 -16.50 2.29
C ARG A 82 14.28 -17.47 3.38
N PRO A 83 15.57 -17.84 3.43
CA PRO A 83 16.10 -18.63 4.52
C PRO A 83 16.08 -17.82 5.82
N VAL A 84 15.68 -18.47 6.90
CA VAL A 84 15.64 -17.94 8.26
C VAL A 84 16.08 -19.02 9.24
N ASP A 85 16.32 -18.65 10.49
CA ASP A 85 16.51 -19.60 11.58
C ASP A 85 15.90 -18.98 12.84
N VAL A 86 14.61 -19.26 13.04
CA VAL A 86 13.82 -18.62 14.10
C VAL A 86 13.13 -19.70 14.92
N ALA A 87 13.57 -19.87 16.16
CA ALA A 87 12.95 -20.77 17.12
C ALA A 87 11.71 -20.13 17.75
N PHE A 88 10.61 -20.87 17.82
CA PHE A 88 9.37 -20.52 18.49
C PHE A 88 9.17 -21.44 19.68
N ALA A 89 8.93 -20.82 20.84
CA ALA A 89 8.43 -21.50 22.02
C ALA A 89 6.92 -21.21 22.14
N PRO A 90 6.15 -22.06 22.85
CA PRO A 90 4.72 -21.83 23.03
C PRO A 90 4.39 -20.41 23.50
N GLY A 91 3.46 -19.75 22.82
CA GLY A 91 3.04 -18.37 23.06
C GLY A 91 3.99 -17.30 22.51
N ARG A 92 5.09 -17.67 21.84
CA ARG A 92 6.03 -16.72 21.25
C ARG A 92 5.49 -16.18 19.93
N THR A 93 5.54 -14.86 19.79
CA THR A 93 5.30 -14.13 18.54
C THR A 93 6.61 -13.53 18.01
N VAL A 94 6.88 -13.67 16.72
CA VAL A 94 8.06 -13.08 16.07
C VAL A 94 7.67 -12.52 14.71
N ASP A 95 8.15 -11.30 14.43
CA ASP A 95 8.05 -10.66 13.12
C ASP A 95 9.22 -11.09 12.25
N VAL A 96 8.89 -11.69 11.11
CA VAL A 96 9.87 -12.21 10.16
C VAL A 96 9.76 -11.39 8.87
N PRO A 97 10.78 -10.60 8.48
CA PRO A 97 10.68 -9.75 7.29
C PRO A 97 10.62 -10.61 6.04
N VAL A 98 9.79 -10.23 5.07
CA VAL A 98 9.59 -10.95 3.80
C VAL A 98 9.38 -9.93 2.68
N ARG A 99 9.96 -10.21 1.51
CA ARG A 99 9.72 -9.42 0.30
C ARG A 99 8.42 -9.87 -0.35
N TYR A 100 7.65 -8.94 -0.89
CA TYR A 100 6.54 -9.26 -1.81
C TYR A 100 6.97 -8.93 -3.25
N GLY A 101 6.44 -9.67 -4.22
CA GLY A 101 6.74 -9.46 -5.64
C GLY A 101 5.90 -8.32 -6.24
N ASP A 102 6.06 -8.07 -7.53
CA ASP A 102 5.25 -7.08 -8.23
C ASP A 102 3.76 -7.39 -8.11
N VAL A 103 2.91 -6.37 -7.92
CA VAL A 103 1.46 -6.58 -7.87
C VAL A 103 0.93 -7.09 -9.22
N ASP A 104 -0.02 -8.02 -9.18
CA ASP A 104 -0.83 -8.43 -10.32
C ASP A 104 -2.21 -7.81 -10.16
N CYS A 105 -2.51 -6.78 -10.96
CA CYS A 105 -3.77 -6.04 -10.88
C CYS A 105 -4.95 -6.76 -11.53
N GLY A 106 -4.73 -7.91 -12.18
CA GLY A 106 -5.78 -8.80 -12.66
C GLY A 106 -6.32 -9.75 -11.60
N GLU A 107 -5.60 -9.91 -10.49
CA GLU A 107 -5.91 -10.86 -9.42
C GLU A 107 -6.11 -10.16 -8.08
N ALA A 108 -6.88 -10.79 -7.18
CA ALA A 108 -7.07 -10.26 -5.83
C ALA A 108 -5.87 -10.61 -4.92
N ALA A 109 -5.56 -9.75 -3.96
CA ALA A 109 -4.55 -10.01 -2.94
C ALA A 109 -4.92 -11.19 -1.99
N GLU A 110 -6.17 -11.63 -2.00
CA GLU A 110 -6.68 -12.72 -1.17
C GLU A 110 -7.12 -13.93 -1.99
N PRO A 111 -7.01 -15.16 -1.44
CA PRO A 111 -6.51 -15.48 -0.11
C PRO A 111 -4.97 -15.43 -0.01
N ALA A 112 -4.44 -14.96 1.13
CA ALA A 112 -3.00 -14.95 1.38
C ALA A 112 -2.57 -16.04 2.38
N ALA A 113 -1.34 -16.52 2.22
CA ALA A 113 -0.71 -17.47 3.12
C ALA A 113 0.79 -17.21 3.28
N ALA A 114 1.34 -17.61 4.42
CA ALA A 114 2.77 -17.77 4.61
C ALA A 114 3.12 -19.21 4.30
N ARG A 115 4.04 -19.42 3.35
CA ARG A 115 4.68 -20.71 3.16
C ARG A 115 5.87 -20.79 4.11
N LEU A 116 5.78 -21.65 5.10
CA LEU A 116 6.79 -21.85 6.14
C LEU A 116 7.43 -23.22 6.01
N THR A 117 8.75 -23.32 6.07
CA THR A 117 9.41 -24.60 6.40
C THR A 117 9.63 -24.65 7.90
N VAL A 118 9.03 -25.64 8.55
CA VAL A 118 9.05 -25.83 10.00
C VAL A 118 9.79 -27.11 10.36
N VAL A 119 10.70 -27.02 11.33
CA VAL A 119 11.40 -28.15 11.95
C VAL A 119 10.85 -28.37 13.35
N ARG A 120 10.37 -29.59 13.61
CA ARG A 120 9.85 -30.04 14.90
C ARG A 120 10.97 -30.53 15.83
N PRO A 121 10.70 -30.72 17.14
CA PRO A 121 11.72 -31.17 18.10
C PRO A 121 12.31 -32.54 17.79
N ASP A 122 11.58 -33.40 17.08
CA ASP A 122 12.03 -34.71 16.60
C ASP A 122 12.95 -34.64 15.36
N GLY A 123 13.23 -33.43 14.86
CA GLY A 123 14.04 -33.16 13.67
C GLY A 123 13.27 -33.27 12.36
N ARG A 124 11.97 -33.57 12.37
CA ARG A 124 11.14 -33.64 11.17
C ARG A 124 10.92 -32.24 10.59
N ALA A 125 11.23 -32.07 9.31
CA ALA A 125 10.91 -30.88 8.55
C ALA A 125 9.59 -31.05 7.78
N GLU A 126 8.76 -30.02 7.78
CA GLU A 126 7.53 -29.96 6.99
C GLU A 126 7.31 -28.57 6.40
N GLN A 127 6.74 -28.51 5.20
CA GLN A 127 6.30 -27.26 4.61
C GLN A 127 4.82 -27.05 4.94
N LEU A 128 4.50 -25.90 5.51
CA LEU A 128 3.17 -25.51 5.94
C LEU A 128 2.73 -24.28 5.15
N ARG A 129 1.45 -24.26 4.81
CA ARG A 129 0.78 -23.08 4.24
C ARG A 129 -0.14 -22.50 5.29
N VAL A 130 0.37 -21.53 6.05
CA VAL A 130 -0.34 -20.91 7.17
C VAL A 130 -1.17 -19.74 6.62
N PRO A 131 -2.50 -19.71 6.83
CA PRO A 131 -3.32 -18.56 6.42
C PRO A 131 -2.81 -17.25 7.02
N LEU A 132 -2.88 -16.17 6.25
CA LEU A 132 -2.54 -14.82 6.70
C LEU A 132 -3.78 -13.93 6.71
N SER A 133 -3.93 -13.09 7.74
CA SER A 133 -4.77 -11.91 7.60
C SER A 133 -4.10 -10.94 6.62
N ALA A 134 -4.75 -10.66 5.50
CA ALA A 134 -4.13 -9.99 4.36
C ALA A 134 -4.46 -8.49 4.25
N THR A 135 -5.07 -7.86 5.27
CA THR A 135 -5.51 -6.44 5.20
C THR A 135 -4.40 -5.49 4.72
N VAL A 136 -3.16 -5.70 5.17
CA VAL A 136 -1.99 -4.93 4.72
C VAL A 136 -1.68 -5.18 3.24
N LEU A 137 -1.73 -6.44 2.79
CA LEU A 137 -1.49 -6.80 1.38
C LEU A 137 -2.58 -6.26 0.46
N THR A 138 -3.84 -6.34 0.88
CA THR A 138 -4.97 -5.79 0.15
C THR A 138 -4.84 -4.28 -0.01
N ARG A 139 -4.40 -3.57 1.04
CA ARG A 139 -4.11 -2.13 0.94
C ARG A 139 -2.98 -1.86 -0.06
N ILE A 140 -1.81 -2.48 0.11
CA ILE A 140 -0.66 -2.31 -0.79
C ILE A 140 -1.06 -2.60 -2.24
N HIS A 141 -1.75 -3.71 -2.48
CA HIS A 141 -2.24 -4.11 -3.80
C HIS A 141 -3.14 -3.04 -4.41
N SER A 142 -4.13 -2.56 -3.65
CA SER A 142 -5.06 -1.52 -4.13
C SER A 142 -4.34 -0.20 -4.45
N GLU A 143 -3.40 0.23 -3.61
CA GLU A 143 -2.63 1.47 -3.78
C GLU A 143 -1.71 1.38 -5.01
N GLU A 144 -0.94 0.30 -5.13
CA GLU A 144 -0.02 0.11 -6.27
C GLU A 144 -0.78 -0.08 -7.60
N CYS A 145 -1.92 -0.77 -7.60
CA CYS A 145 -2.73 -0.94 -8.80
C CYS A 145 -3.46 0.35 -9.22
N ALA A 146 -3.93 1.15 -8.27
CA ALA A 146 -4.46 2.48 -8.57
C ALA A 146 -3.38 3.37 -9.18
N ALA A 147 -2.17 3.40 -8.59
CA ALA A 147 -1.05 4.17 -9.11
C ALA A 147 -0.67 3.75 -10.54
N ARG A 148 -0.56 2.43 -10.81
CA ARG A 148 -0.30 1.91 -12.16
C ARG A 148 -1.37 2.31 -13.17
N THR A 149 -2.64 2.30 -12.77
CA THR A 149 -3.75 2.68 -13.64
C THR A 149 -3.63 4.14 -14.08
N VAL A 150 -3.32 5.05 -13.15
CA VAL A 150 -3.14 6.47 -13.47
C VAL A 150 -1.85 6.71 -14.27
N LEU A 151 -0.75 6.06 -13.90
CA LEU A 151 0.54 6.21 -14.59
C LEU A 151 0.53 5.59 -16.00
N ALA A 152 -0.40 4.69 -16.31
CA ALA A 152 -0.62 4.20 -17.67
C ALA A 152 -1.23 5.28 -18.59
N VAL A 153 -1.87 6.30 -18.03
CA VAL A 153 -2.49 7.44 -18.75
C VAL A 153 -1.57 8.65 -18.83
N ALA A 154 -0.73 8.87 -17.81
CA ALA A 154 0.29 9.91 -17.83
C ALA A 154 1.55 9.50 -17.06
N GLY A 155 2.70 9.52 -17.74
CA GLY A 155 4.01 9.41 -17.12
C GLY A 155 4.34 10.66 -16.31
N VAL A 156 5.10 10.47 -15.23
CA VAL A 156 5.50 11.51 -14.27
C VAL A 156 7.03 11.51 -14.21
N ASP A 157 7.64 12.68 -14.38
CA ASP A 157 9.08 12.86 -14.28
C ASP A 157 9.40 14.18 -13.58
N VAL A 158 10.50 14.22 -12.83
CA VAL A 158 10.99 15.44 -12.16
C VAL A 158 12.44 15.66 -12.53
N PRO A 159 12.74 16.19 -13.72
CA PRO A 159 14.12 16.36 -14.13
C PRO A 159 14.72 17.61 -13.47
N GLY A 160 15.89 17.43 -12.85
CA GLY A 160 16.83 18.52 -12.60
C GLY A 160 16.39 19.48 -11.50
N LEU A 161 16.10 18.95 -10.30
CA LEU A 161 16.03 19.81 -9.13
C LEU A 161 17.34 20.59 -8.97
N ALA A 162 17.22 21.87 -8.64
CA ALA A 162 18.35 22.78 -8.52
C ALA A 162 18.22 23.68 -7.29
N PRO A 163 19.34 24.07 -6.66
CA PRO A 163 19.30 24.99 -5.53
C PRO A 163 18.89 26.39 -5.97
N ASP A 164 18.00 27.02 -5.20
CA ASP A 164 17.56 28.40 -5.36
C ASP A 164 17.51 29.08 -3.98
N GLY A 165 18.63 29.66 -3.55
CA GLY A 165 18.76 30.28 -2.24
C GLY A 165 18.50 29.30 -1.09
N ASP A 166 17.43 29.55 -0.33
CA ASP A 166 16.95 28.73 0.79
C ASP A 166 16.00 27.60 0.37
N ALA A 167 15.87 27.36 -0.93
CA ALA A 167 15.01 26.35 -1.51
C ALA A 167 15.76 25.45 -2.50
N VAL A 168 15.06 24.39 -2.90
CA VAL A 168 15.34 23.60 -4.09
C VAL A 168 14.12 23.72 -5.00
N THR A 169 14.33 24.05 -6.27
CA THR A 169 13.25 24.23 -7.25
C THR A 169 13.47 23.32 -8.45
N GLY A 170 12.39 22.99 -9.15
CA GLY A 170 12.46 22.25 -10.40
C GLY A 170 11.12 22.23 -11.10
N THR A 171 10.95 21.28 -12.02
CA THR A 171 9.72 21.13 -12.79
C THR A 171 9.26 19.69 -12.70
N LEU A 172 7.99 19.49 -12.37
CA LEU A 172 7.27 18.25 -12.61
C LEU A 172 6.76 18.26 -14.05
N THR A 173 7.07 17.22 -14.79
CA THR A 173 6.57 17.00 -16.14
C THR A 173 5.60 15.81 -16.15
N LEU A 174 4.35 16.07 -16.53
CA LEU A 174 3.40 15.02 -16.90
C LEU A 174 3.45 14.84 -18.42
N THR A 175 3.64 13.61 -18.88
CA THR A 175 3.61 13.25 -20.31
C THR A 175 2.48 12.27 -20.57
N ARG A 176 1.63 12.55 -21.56
CA ARG A 176 0.56 11.64 -22.01
C ARG A 176 1.14 10.25 -22.31
N ALA A 177 0.56 9.22 -21.73
CA ALA A 177 0.94 7.83 -21.95
C ALA A 177 -0.27 7.02 -22.45
N GLY A 178 0.00 6.02 -23.28
CA GLY A 178 -1.06 5.18 -23.87
C GLY A 178 -2.01 5.95 -24.80
N ASP A 179 -3.20 5.38 -25.00
CA ASP A 179 -4.24 5.89 -25.90
C ASP A 179 -5.42 6.54 -25.15
N ASP A 180 -5.36 6.64 -23.82
CA ASP A 180 -6.41 7.27 -23.00
C ASP A 180 -6.20 8.80 -22.96
N ASP A 181 -7.10 9.52 -23.62
CA ASP A 181 -7.04 10.98 -23.76
C ASP A 181 -7.85 11.74 -22.69
N ARG A 182 -8.31 11.05 -21.63
CA ARG A 182 -8.97 11.72 -20.52
C ARG A 182 -8.02 12.72 -19.84
N PRO A 183 -8.54 13.87 -19.37
CA PRO A 183 -7.70 14.87 -18.71
C PRO A 183 -7.08 14.28 -17.44
N VAL A 184 -5.82 14.62 -17.17
CA VAL A 184 -5.12 14.20 -15.95
C VAL A 184 -4.78 15.43 -15.15
N THR A 185 -5.32 15.52 -13.94
CA THR A 185 -5.12 16.67 -13.05
C THR A 185 -4.14 16.30 -11.95
N VAL A 186 -3.08 17.09 -11.82
CA VAL A 186 -2.29 17.17 -10.61
C VAL A 186 -3.10 18.00 -9.61
N THR A 187 -3.62 17.34 -8.57
CA THR A 187 -4.54 17.96 -7.60
C THR A 187 -3.80 18.49 -6.39
N ARG A 188 -2.76 17.79 -5.93
CA ARG A 188 -1.96 18.17 -4.77
C ARG A 188 -0.51 17.70 -4.89
N LEU A 189 0.36 18.38 -4.14
CA LEU A 189 1.72 17.96 -3.83
C LEU A 189 1.88 18.03 -2.31
N GLN A 190 2.21 16.89 -1.70
CA GLN A 190 2.37 16.80 -0.25
C GLN A 190 3.85 16.76 0.13
N GLY A 191 4.26 17.71 0.97
CA GLY A 191 5.54 17.70 1.66
C GLY A 191 5.64 16.58 2.71
N ASN A 192 6.73 16.54 3.46
CA ASN A 192 6.92 15.61 4.55
C ASN A 192 7.47 16.32 5.80
N VAL A 193 7.89 15.55 6.79
CA VAL A 193 8.35 16.09 8.08
C VAL A 193 9.57 17.00 7.92
N HIS A 194 10.44 16.71 6.94
CA HIS A 194 11.67 17.48 6.69
C HIS A 194 11.41 18.65 5.76
N TYR A 195 10.67 18.41 4.68
CA TYR A 195 10.54 19.36 3.59
C TYR A 195 9.09 19.80 3.40
N ALA A 196 8.86 21.10 3.34
CA ALA A 196 7.65 21.64 2.75
C ALA A 196 7.80 21.55 1.23
N ALA A 197 6.73 21.14 0.55
CA ALA A 197 6.67 21.08 -0.91
C ALA A 197 5.50 21.93 -1.39
N ALA A 198 5.73 22.74 -2.42
CA ALA A 198 4.76 23.67 -2.96
C ALA A 198 4.78 23.66 -4.49
N ALA A 199 3.60 23.82 -5.07
CA ALA A 199 3.34 23.98 -6.50
C ALA A 199 2.04 24.77 -6.69
N ASP A 200 1.90 25.45 -7.82
CA ASP A 200 0.65 26.12 -8.19
C ASP A 200 -0.33 25.08 -8.73
N LEU A 201 -1.25 24.61 -7.89
CA LEU A 201 -2.17 23.49 -8.13
C LEU A 201 -3.63 23.88 -7.78
N PRO A 202 -4.65 23.27 -8.42
CA PRO A 202 -4.56 22.15 -9.36
C PRO A 202 -4.12 22.56 -10.78
N ARG A 203 -3.49 21.63 -11.51
CA ARG A 203 -3.10 21.81 -12.92
C ARG A 203 -3.46 20.58 -13.72
N THR A 204 -3.98 20.79 -14.92
CA THR A 204 -4.55 19.72 -15.75
C THR A 204 -3.81 19.60 -17.07
N LEU A 205 -3.40 18.37 -17.39
CA LEU A 205 -3.04 17.94 -18.73
C LEU A 205 -4.34 17.60 -19.45
N GLY A 206 -4.80 18.50 -20.30
CA GLY A 206 -6.07 18.40 -21.02
C GLY A 206 -6.09 17.28 -22.06
N ALA A 207 -7.29 17.00 -22.57
CA ALA A 207 -7.46 16.14 -23.73
C ALA A 207 -6.78 16.77 -24.96
N GLY A 208 -6.05 15.96 -25.74
CA GLY A 208 -5.25 16.38 -26.88
C GLY A 208 -3.92 17.04 -26.54
N GLU A 209 -3.61 17.27 -25.26
CA GLU A 209 -2.30 17.75 -24.82
C GLU A 209 -1.35 16.58 -24.56
N SER A 210 -0.10 16.72 -25.01
CA SER A 210 0.92 15.68 -24.83
C SER A 210 1.77 15.89 -23.58
N THR A 211 1.87 17.11 -23.06
CA THR A 211 2.73 17.45 -21.93
C THR A 211 2.17 18.58 -21.07
N LEU A 212 2.40 18.50 -19.76
CA LEU A 212 2.10 19.54 -18.78
C LEU A 212 3.33 19.73 -17.90
N GLU A 213 3.73 20.98 -17.69
CA GLU A 213 4.79 21.35 -16.76
C GLU A 213 4.23 22.10 -15.55
N VAL A 214 4.67 21.70 -14.36
CA VAL A 214 4.31 22.30 -13.08
C VAL A 214 5.58 22.64 -12.30
N GLY A 215 5.76 23.91 -11.95
CA GLY A 215 6.89 24.35 -11.13
C GLY A 215 6.81 23.80 -9.71
N LEU A 216 7.92 23.26 -9.22
CA LEU A 216 8.09 22.72 -7.88
C LEU A 216 8.98 23.62 -7.03
N ARG A 217 8.64 23.77 -5.76
CA ARG A 217 9.50 24.40 -4.75
C ARG A 217 9.51 23.57 -3.46
N PHE A 218 10.71 23.26 -2.99
CA PHE A 218 10.98 22.56 -1.74
C PHE A 218 11.75 23.47 -0.78
N THR A 219 11.32 23.55 0.47
CA THR A 219 11.99 24.28 1.55
C THR A 219 12.04 23.42 2.81
N MET A 220 12.83 23.80 3.81
CA MET A 220 12.78 23.13 5.12
C MET A 220 11.44 23.39 5.82
N ALA A 221 10.77 22.32 6.22
CA ALA A 221 9.61 22.39 7.11
C ALA A 221 10.05 22.39 8.59
N ARG A 222 11.05 21.57 8.94
CA ARG A 222 11.57 21.43 10.30
C ARG A 222 13.07 21.13 10.29
N CYS A 223 13.77 21.72 11.26
CA CYS A 223 15.22 21.55 11.47
C CYS A 223 15.57 21.05 12.88
N ASP A 224 14.59 20.67 13.69
CA ASP A 224 14.90 20.17 15.03
C ASP A 224 15.61 18.80 14.96
N PRO A 225 16.58 18.52 15.86
CA PRO A 225 17.38 17.29 15.81
C PRO A 225 16.55 16.00 15.81
N HIS A 226 15.39 16.00 16.47
CA HIS A 226 14.51 14.83 16.51
C HIS A 226 13.90 14.54 15.14
N ALA A 227 13.38 15.57 14.45
CA ALA A 227 12.88 15.42 13.09
C ALA A 227 13.96 14.85 12.14
N LEU A 228 15.18 15.40 12.19
CA LEU A 228 16.27 14.98 11.31
C LEU A 228 16.74 13.54 11.59
N ALA A 229 16.85 13.15 12.85
CA ALA A 229 17.39 11.83 13.23
C ALA A 229 16.41 10.66 13.01
N GLU A 230 15.09 10.89 13.02
CA GLU A 230 14.10 9.81 13.00
C GLU A 230 13.43 9.55 11.65
N ALA A 231 13.73 10.33 10.61
CA ALA A 231 13.18 10.11 9.28
C ALA A 231 13.55 8.74 8.70
N LYS A 232 12.55 7.99 8.25
CA LYS A 232 12.72 6.71 7.55
C LYS A 232 12.62 6.87 6.03
N GLN A 233 11.84 7.84 5.55
CA GLN A 233 11.65 8.16 4.13
C GLN A 233 11.75 9.67 3.91
N PRO A 234 12.94 10.28 4.06
CA PRO A 234 13.09 11.74 3.98
C PRO A 234 12.72 12.32 2.61
N TYR A 235 12.74 11.50 1.56
CA TYR A 235 12.47 11.94 0.18
C TYR A 235 11.15 11.41 -0.38
N LEU A 236 10.27 10.87 0.46
CA LEU A 236 8.92 10.51 0.03
C LEU A 236 8.05 11.77 -0.02
N PHE A 237 7.54 12.08 -1.20
CA PHE A 237 6.56 13.13 -1.46
C PHE A 237 5.40 12.50 -2.22
N LEU A 238 4.16 12.83 -1.83
CA LEU A 238 2.98 12.27 -2.47
C LEU A 238 2.36 13.29 -3.43
N LEU A 239 2.27 12.91 -4.69
CA LEU A 239 1.56 13.60 -5.75
C LEU A 239 0.13 13.05 -5.82
N GLY A 240 -0.87 13.92 -5.76
CA GLY A 240 -2.25 13.52 -6.06
C GLY A 240 -2.51 13.66 -7.56
N LEU A 241 -2.93 12.56 -8.18
CA LEU A 241 -3.30 12.53 -9.59
C LEU A 241 -4.75 12.07 -9.76
N GLN A 242 -5.49 12.73 -10.63
CA GLN A 242 -6.87 12.40 -10.94
C GLN A 242 -7.06 12.27 -12.46
N VAL A 243 -7.70 11.19 -12.92
CA VAL A 243 -8.02 10.97 -14.34
C VAL A 243 -9.51 11.23 -14.56
N GLY A 244 -9.86 12.21 -15.38
CA GLY A 244 -11.26 12.60 -15.57
C GLY A 244 -11.93 12.98 -14.25
N ASP A 245 -13.04 12.31 -13.94
CA ASP A 245 -13.81 12.47 -12.70
C ASP A 245 -13.58 11.32 -11.70
N ASP A 246 -12.57 10.46 -11.93
CA ASP A 246 -12.23 9.35 -11.03
C ASP A 246 -11.73 9.88 -9.67
N GLU A 247 -11.59 9.00 -8.67
CA GLU A 247 -11.01 9.39 -7.38
C GLU A 247 -9.52 9.78 -7.52
N GLU A 248 -9.06 10.71 -6.69
CA GLU A 248 -7.65 11.06 -6.63
C GLU A 248 -6.82 9.87 -6.14
N VAL A 249 -5.75 9.56 -6.88
CA VAL A 249 -4.80 8.52 -6.53
C VAL A 249 -3.49 9.15 -6.06
N PRO A 250 -2.99 8.80 -4.85
CA PRO A 250 -1.64 9.16 -4.44
C PRO A 250 -0.61 8.37 -5.24
N VAL A 251 0.38 9.06 -5.78
CA VAL A 251 1.59 8.44 -6.36
C VAL A 251 2.84 9.08 -5.77
N ASP A 252 3.90 8.30 -5.64
CA ASP A 252 5.19 8.82 -5.22
C ASP A 252 5.74 9.78 -6.28
N LEU A 253 6.24 10.94 -5.86
CA LEU A 253 6.98 11.83 -6.74
C LEU A 253 8.32 11.16 -7.10
N PRO A 254 8.59 10.86 -8.38
CA PRO A 254 9.80 10.15 -8.75
C PRO A 254 11.00 11.10 -8.64
N LEU A 255 11.85 10.85 -7.64
CA LEU A 255 13.11 11.57 -7.44
C LEU A 255 14.28 10.63 -7.65
N ASP A 256 15.18 11.01 -8.56
CA ASP A 256 16.42 10.29 -8.78
C ASP A 256 17.45 10.58 -7.67
N GLN A 257 18.64 9.98 -7.76
CA GLN A 257 19.66 10.20 -6.74
C GLN A 257 20.20 11.63 -6.74
N ALA A 258 20.32 12.28 -7.90
CA ALA A 258 20.82 13.64 -7.99
C ALA A 258 19.83 14.63 -7.35
N ASP A 259 18.52 14.43 -7.54
CA ASP A 259 17.46 15.21 -6.90
C ASP A 259 17.49 15.04 -5.38
N ARG A 260 17.66 13.79 -4.91
CA ARG A 260 17.81 13.49 -3.47
C ARG A 260 19.04 14.15 -2.88
N ASP A 261 20.14 14.21 -3.61
CA ASP A 261 21.37 14.88 -3.18
C ASP A 261 21.15 16.40 -3.06
N GLN A 262 20.36 17.01 -3.94
CA GLN A 262 20.00 18.44 -3.81
C GLN A 262 19.15 18.72 -2.57
N LEU A 263 18.18 17.84 -2.28
CA LEU A 263 17.37 17.93 -1.06
C LEU A 263 18.21 17.67 0.19
N ALA A 264 19.14 16.71 0.17
CA ALA A 264 20.09 16.50 1.25
C ALA A 264 20.92 17.76 1.52
N ALA A 265 21.46 18.38 0.46
CA ALA A 265 22.22 19.61 0.57
C ALA A 265 21.37 20.80 1.05
N LEU A 266 20.04 20.77 0.87
CA LEU A 266 19.13 21.76 1.45
C LEU A 266 19.10 21.69 2.99
N VAL A 267 19.17 20.48 3.56
CA VAL A 267 19.28 20.30 5.02
C VAL A 267 20.54 20.96 5.55
N ASP A 268 21.69 20.72 4.91
CA ASP A 268 22.98 21.29 5.31
C ASP A 268 23.00 22.83 5.26
N ARG A 269 22.24 23.43 4.34
CA ARG A 269 22.12 24.89 4.20
C ARG A 269 21.07 25.48 5.15
N GLY A 270 20.05 24.71 5.50
CA GLY A 270 18.84 25.18 6.16
C GLY A 270 18.78 25.03 7.67
N CYS A 271 19.63 24.20 8.31
CA CYS A 271 19.45 23.75 9.71
C CYS A 271 20.58 24.04 10.72
#